data_AF-A0A4Q9VK42-F1
#
_entry.id   AF-A0A4Q9VK42-F1
#
_cell.length_a   1.000
_cell.length_b   1.000
_cell.length_c   1.000
_cell.angle_alpha   90.00
_cell.angle_beta   90.00
_cell.angle_gamma   90.00
#
_symmetry.space_group_name_H-M   'P 1'
#
loop_
_entity.id
_entity.type
_entity.pdbx_description
1 polymer ?
#
loop_
_entity_poly.entity_id
_entity_poly.type
_entity_poly.pdbx_seq_one_letter_code
_entity_poly.pdbx_strand_id
1 'polypeptide(L)'
;MNVATPGPEAAQIETAIVRMVRRFYAGWTDDALLAPILAALPEPEAHLAVIVDFWSRQLLGTERYQGKPFPPHWALKIEPAHFDRWMALFAEAARAELPADTAEQAITKAGHMSVAFQAGLFPLRGPDGRPMRLPH
;
A
#
# COMPACT_ATOMS: atom_id res chain seq x y z
N MET A 1 3.90 -1.85 30.61
CA MET A 1 4.67 -1.34 29.47
C MET A 1 4.21 0.08 29.22
N ASN A 2 5.10 1.06 29.38
CA ASN A 2 4.79 2.48 29.20
C ASN A 2 4.80 2.78 27.70
N VAL A 3 3.63 2.93 27.08
CA VAL A 3 3.56 3.43 25.70
C VAL A 3 3.87 4.92 25.80
N ALA A 4 5.12 5.29 25.56
CA ALA A 4 5.50 6.69 25.50
C ALA A 4 4.61 7.38 24.46
N THR A 5 3.94 8.46 24.88
CA THR A 5 3.16 9.28 23.96
C THR A 5 4.08 9.73 22.82
N PRO A 6 3.71 9.52 21.54
CA PRO A 6 4.53 9.96 20.43
C PRO A 6 4.80 11.47 20.54
N GLY A 7 6.01 11.88 20.20
CA GLY A 7 6.35 13.30 20.12
C GLY A 7 5.42 14.03 19.14
N PRO A 8 5.30 15.36 19.25
CA PRO A 8 4.34 16.15 18.46
C PRO A 8 4.49 15.98 16.94
N GLU A 9 5.73 15.79 16.46
CA GLU A 9 6.01 15.50 15.06
C GLU A 9 5.45 14.14 14.61
N ALA A 10 5.66 13.09 15.41
CA ALA A 10 5.12 11.76 15.11
C ALA A 10 3.57 11.77 15.10
N ALA A 11 2.92 12.51 16.00
CA ALA A 11 1.46 12.68 15.99
C ALA A 11 0.96 13.42 14.74
N GLN A 12 1.71 14.40 14.24
CA GLN A 12 1.38 15.08 12.99
C GLN A 12 1.52 14.14 11.79
N ILE A 13 2.59 13.33 11.74
CA ILE A 13 2.80 12.34 10.68
C ILE A 13 1.70 11.27 10.72
N GLU A 14 1.27 10.81 11.90
CA GLU A 14 0.13 9.89 12.04
C GLU A 14 -1.14 10.45 11.39
N THR A 15 -1.47 11.70 11.70
CA THR A 15 -2.64 12.35 11.10
C THR A 15 -2.50 12.45 9.58
N ALA A 16 -1.29 12.72 9.08
CA ALA A 16 -0.99 12.75 7.66
C ALA A 16 -1.09 11.36 6.99
N ILE A 17 -0.68 10.29 7.66
CA ILE A 17 -0.84 8.90 7.18
C ILE A 17 -2.32 8.58 7.01
N VAL A 18 -3.18 8.95 7.97
CA VAL A 18 -4.63 8.73 7.85
C VAL A 18 -5.19 9.43 6.61
N ARG A 19 -4.83 10.70 6.38
CA ARG A 19 -5.28 11.44 5.20
C ARG A 19 -4.73 10.84 3.90
N MET A 20 -3.45 10.49 3.87
CA MET A 20 -2.82 9.82 2.73
C MET A 20 -3.56 8.54 2.35
N VAL A 21 -3.85 7.66 3.32
CA VAL A 21 -4.55 6.40 3.07
C VAL A 21 -5.97 6.64 2.55
N ARG A 22 -6.71 7.58 3.14
CA ARG A 22 -8.05 7.93 2.65
C ARG A 22 -8.02 8.50 1.23
N ARG A 23 -7.12 9.45 0.95
CA ARG A 23 -6.95 10.03 -0.39
C ARG A 23 -6.57 8.96 -1.41
N PHE A 24 -5.67 8.06 -1.03
CA PHE A 24 -5.23 6.98 -1.88
C PHE A 24 -6.38 6.06 -2.29
N TYR A 25 -7.20 5.60 -1.34
CA TYR A 25 -8.35 4.73 -1.64
C TYR A 25 -9.49 5.47 -2.34
N ALA A 26 -9.70 6.77 -2.06
CA ALA A 26 -10.65 7.57 -2.82
C ALA A 26 -10.29 7.62 -4.31
N GLY A 27 -9.00 7.63 -4.64
CA GLY A 27 -8.53 7.57 -6.03
C GLY A 27 -8.81 6.24 -6.75
N TRP A 28 -9.17 5.17 -6.02
CA TRP A 28 -9.49 3.88 -6.63
C TRP A 28 -10.94 3.79 -7.10
N THR A 29 -11.85 4.55 -6.48
CA THR A 29 -13.29 4.42 -6.71
C THR A 29 -13.67 4.62 -8.19
N ASP A 30 -13.03 5.58 -8.86
CA ASP A 30 -13.28 5.88 -10.27
C ASP A 30 -12.23 5.25 -11.21
N ASP A 31 -11.33 4.42 -10.69
CA ASP A 31 -10.26 3.82 -11.46
C ASP A 31 -10.67 2.45 -12.03
N ALA A 32 -10.70 2.32 -13.35
CA ALA A 32 -11.18 1.10 -14.00
C ALA A 32 -10.37 -0.16 -13.66
N LEU A 33 -9.08 -0.04 -13.29
CA LEU A 33 -8.25 -1.18 -12.90
C LEU A 33 -8.40 -1.51 -11.41
N LEU A 34 -8.49 -0.49 -10.55
CA LEU A 34 -8.45 -0.69 -9.10
C LEU A 34 -9.84 -0.77 -8.44
N ALA A 35 -10.87 -0.16 -9.02
CA ALA A 35 -12.24 -0.22 -8.51
C ALA A 35 -12.74 -1.67 -8.32
N PRO A 36 -12.49 -2.63 -9.24
CA PRO A 36 -12.90 -4.02 -9.03
C PRO A 36 -12.20 -4.70 -7.84
N ILE A 37 -10.95 -4.31 -7.53
CA ILE A 37 -10.21 -4.82 -6.37
C ILE A 37 -10.81 -4.23 -5.08
N LEU A 38 -11.12 -2.93 -5.09
CA LEU A 38 -11.78 -2.27 -3.96
C LEU A 38 -13.15 -2.90 -3.67
N ALA A 39 -13.95 -3.19 -4.70
CA ALA A 39 -15.27 -3.81 -4.57
C ALA A 39 -15.23 -5.24 -3.98
N ALA A 40 -14.08 -5.91 -4.04
CA ALA A 40 -13.89 -7.24 -3.46
C ALA A 40 -13.53 -7.20 -1.96
N LEU A 41 -13.30 -6.01 -1.37
CA LEU A 41 -13.01 -5.87 0.05
C LEU A 41 -14.31 -5.95 0.86
N PRO A 42 -14.44 -6.91 1.80
CA PRO A 42 -15.69 -7.10 2.55
C PRO A 42 -15.99 -5.95 3.53
N GLU A 43 -14.96 -5.36 4.14
CA GLU A 43 -15.10 -4.30 5.16
C GLU A 43 -14.13 -3.15 4.85
N PRO A 44 -14.49 -2.20 3.95
CA PRO A 44 -13.57 -1.19 3.45
C PRO A 44 -12.96 -0.31 4.55
N GLU A 45 -13.78 0.15 5.50
CA GLU A 45 -13.30 1.05 6.57
C GLU A 45 -12.36 0.32 7.55
N ALA A 46 -12.67 -0.93 7.90
CA ALA A 46 -11.78 -1.75 8.72
C ALA A 46 -10.45 -2.02 7.98
N HIS A 47 -10.50 -2.22 6.66
CA HIS A 47 -9.31 -2.37 5.86
C HIS A 47 -8.46 -1.09 5.84
N LEU A 48 -9.05 0.10 5.72
CA LEU A 48 -8.31 1.36 5.80
C LEU A 48 -7.55 1.49 7.12
N ALA A 49 -8.15 1.10 8.24
CA ALA A 49 -7.47 1.12 9.53
C ALA A 49 -6.22 0.22 9.55
N VAL A 50 -6.31 -0.99 8.97
CA VAL A 50 -5.17 -1.90 8.82
C VAL A 50 -4.05 -1.27 7.98
N ILE A 51 -4.41 -0.57 6.90
CA ILE A 51 -3.43 0.09 6.02
C ILE A 51 -2.80 1.32 6.68
N VAL A 52 -3.55 2.06 7.51
CA VAL A 52 -3.00 3.12 8.37
C VAL A 52 -1.98 2.54 9.35
N ASP A 53 -2.33 1.47 10.06
CA ASP A 53 -1.41 0.83 11.01
C ASP A 53 -0.15 0.28 10.30
N PHE A 54 -0.32 -0.24 9.08
CA PHE A 54 0.80 -0.67 8.24
C PHE A 54 1.74 0.50 7.95
N TRP A 55 1.25 1.61 7.43
CA TRP A 55 2.11 2.76 7.10
C TRP A 55 2.69 3.45 8.32
N SER A 56 1.95 3.48 9.44
CA SER A 56 2.45 3.89 10.75
C SER A 56 3.66 3.06 11.16
N ARG A 57 3.60 1.73 11.04
CA ARG A 57 4.76 0.87 11.28
C ARG A 57 5.91 1.17 10.33
N GLN A 58 5.64 1.33 9.04
CA GLN A 58 6.69 1.47 8.04
C GLN A 58 7.45 2.82 8.11
N LEU A 59 6.79 3.88 8.57
CA LEU A 59 7.32 5.25 8.62
C LEU A 59 7.72 5.68 10.03
N LEU A 60 6.99 5.24 11.06
CA LEU A 60 7.17 5.67 12.45
C LEU A 60 7.61 4.53 13.38
N GLY A 61 7.69 3.29 12.89
CA GLY A 61 8.17 2.15 13.67
C GLY A 61 7.19 1.66 14.73
N THR A 62 5.89 1.97 14.62
CA THR A 62 4.88 1.48 15.58
C THR A 62 4.64 -0.03 15.44
N GLU A 63 4.09 -0.65 16.49
CA GLU A 63 3.86 -2.11 16.56
C GLU A 63 2.40 -2.52 16.27
N ARG A 64 1.56 -1.59 15.80
CA ARG A 64 0.12 -1.81 15.59
C ARG A 64 -0.17 -2.80 14.46
N TYR A 65 0.62 -2.76 13.39
CA TYR A 65 0.53 -3.74 12.32
C TYR A 65 1.46 -4.92 12.58
N GLN A 66 0.90 -6.13 12.66
CA GLN A 66 1.66 -7.38 12.84
C GLN A 66 1.42 -8.39 11.71
N GLY A 67 0.72 -7.98 10.65
CA GLY A 67 0.38 -8.83 9.52
C GLY A 67 1.55 -9.16 8.61
N LYS A 68 1.30 -10.08 7.67
CA LYS A 68 2.18 -10.35 6.54
C LYS A 68 1.50 -9.78 5.29
N PRO A 69 2.09 -8.79 4.61
CA PRO A 69 1.39 -8.10 3.54
C PRO A 69 1.30 -8.93 2.25
N PHE A 70 2.25 -9.85 1.99
CA PHE A 70 2.26 -10.62 0.73
C PHE A 70 1.13 -11.66 0.58
N PRO A 71 0.83 -12.55 1.55
CA PRO A 71 -0.15 -13.63 1.35
C PRO A 71 -1.54 -13.18 0.89
N PRO A 72 -2.13 -12.06 1.38
CA PRO A 72 -3.38 -11.55 0.83
C PRO A 72 -3.30 -11.21 -0.66
N HIS A 73 -2.19 -10.61 -1.13
CA HIS A 73 -2.02 -10.21 -2.53
C HIS A 73 -1.86 -11.40 -3.48
N TRP A 74 -1.34 -12.53 -2.97
CA TRP A 74 -1.29 -13.79 -3.71
C TRP A 74 -2.67 -14.27 -4.18
N ALA A 75 -3.67 -14.15 -3.31
CA ALA A 75 -5.03 -14.60 -3.57
C ALA A 75 -5.84 -13.67 -4.49
N LEU A 76 -5.39 -12.44 -4.71
CA LEU A 76 -6.10 -11.45 -5.53
C LEU A 76 -5.79 -11.61 -7.01
N LYS A 77 -6.76 -11.42 -7.92
CA LYS A 77 -6.52 -11.40 -9.37
C LYS A 77 -5.85 -10.11 -9.87
N ILE A 78 -4.71 -9.75 -9.29
CA ILE A 78 -3.88 -8.60 -9.69
C ILE A 78 -2.88 -9.00 -10.77
N GLU A 79 -2.59 -8.05 -11.65
CA GLU A 79 -1.70 -8.13 -12.82
C GLU A 79 -0.69 -6.95 -12.79
N PRO A 80 0.43 -6.99 -13.52
CA PRO A 80 1.45 -5.93 -13.50
C PRO A 80 0.90 -4.51 -13.67
N ALA A 81 -0.08 -4.32 -14.57
CA ALA A 81 -0.72 -3.01 -14.79
C ALA A 81 -1.40 -2.43 -13.53
N HIS A 82 -1.88 -3.29 -12.62
CA HIS A 82 -2.44 -2.84 -11.35
C HIS A 82 -1.36 -2.26 -10.45
N PHE A 83 -0.15 -2.83 -10.44
CA PHE A 83 0.97 -2.32 -9.65
C PHE A 83 1.40 -0.94 -10.13
N ASP A 84 1.50 -0.75 -11.44
CA ASP A 84 1.86 0.55 -12.03
C ASP A 84 0.84 1.62 -11.65
N ARG A 85 -0.45 1.29 -11.77
CA ARG A 85 -1.53 2.22 -11.44
C ARG A 85 -1.62 2.51 -9.95
N TRP A 86 -1.49 1.48 -9.12
CA TRP A 86 -1.44 1.59 -7.67
C TRP A 86 -0.29 2.51 -7.24
N MET A 87 0.92 2.34 -7.82
CA MET A 87 2.08 3.15 -7.50
C MET A 87 1.89 4.62 -7.89
N ALA A 88 1.26 4.89 -9.03
CA ALA A 88 0.97 6.25 -9.47
C ALA A 88 0.03 6.98 -8.49
N LEU A 89 -1.09 6.36 -8.12
CA LEU A 89 -2.04 6.94 -7.16
C LEU A 89 -1.45 7.04 -5.75
N PHE A 90 -0.64 6.06 -5.34
CA PHE A 90 0.02 6.09 -4.04
C PHE A 90 1.00 7.26 -3.94
N ALA A 91 1.82 7.45 -4.97
CA ALA A 91 2.79 8.56 -5.00
C ALA A 91 2.10 9.93 -5.01
N GLU A 92 0.97 10.07 -5.72
CA GLU A 92 0.16 11.29 -5.68
C GLU A 92 -0.36 11.56 -4.25
N ALA A 93 -0.98 10.56 -3.62
CA ALA A 93 -1.52 10.70 -2.28
C ALA A 93 -0.44 11.00 -1.23
N ALA A 94 0.71 10.32 -1.32
CA ALA A 94 1.84 10.54 -0.42
C ALA A 94 2.35 11.98 -0.52
N ARG A 95 2.58 12.50 -1.73
CA ARG A 95 3.06 13.87 -1.94
C ARG A 95 2.05 14.94 -1.57
N ALA A 96 0.76 14.62 -1.64
CA ALA A 96 -0.30 15.56 -1.26
C ALA A 96 -0.44 15.71 0.25
N GLU A 97 -0.24 14.63 1.02
CA GLU A 97 -0.65 14.58 2.43
C GLU A 97 0.50 14.51 3.43
N LEU A 98 1.64 13.92 3.05
CA LEU A 98 2.81 13.76 3.91
C LEU A 98 3.82 14.91 3.75
N PRO A 99 4.65 15.20 4.76
CA PRO A 99 5.85 16.01 4.59
C PRO A 99 6.74 15.45 3.48
N ALA A 100 7.42 16.32 2.72
CA ALA A 100 8.15 15.94 1.50
C ALA A 100 9.11 14.77 1.69
N ASP A 101 9.97 14.82 2.73
CA ASP A 101 10.92 13.75 3.01
C ASP A 101 10.23 12.44 3.38
N THR A 102 9.16 12.50 4.17
CA THR A 102 8.35 11.33 4.56
C THR A 102 7.61 10.74 3.37
N ALA A 103 7.13 11.58 2.43
CA ALA A 103 6.47 11.15 1.20
C ALA A 103 7.43 10.34 0.33
N GLU A 104 8.64 10.84 0.07
CA GLU A 104 9.63 10.14 -0.75
C GLU A 104 10.13 8.85 -0.08
N GLN A 105 10.25 8.83 1.25
CA GLN A 105 10.50 7.59 2.01
C GLN A 105 9.37 6.56 1.83
N ALA A 106 8.11 6.99 1.92
CA ALA A 106 6.95 6.13 1.73
C ALA A 106 6.92 5.54 0.31
N ILE A 107 7.14 6.39 -0.71
CA ILE A 107 7.18 6.01 -2.13
C ILE A 107 8.32 5.02 -2.39
N THR A 108 9.51 5.26 -1.85
CA THR A 108 10.66 4.35 -2.00
C THR A 108 10.35 2.98 -1.41
N LYS A 109 9.81 2.94 -0.19
CA LYS A 109 9.40 1.69 0.47
C LYS A 109 8.31 0.96 -0.34
N ALA A 110 7.29 1.69 -0.80
CA ALA A 110 6.24 1.15 -1.65
C ALA A 110 6.79 0.54 -2.95
N GLY A 111 7.73 1.23 -3.61
CA GLY A 111 8.38 0.75 -4.83
C GLY A 111 9.12 -0.56 -4.61
N HIS A 112 9.91 -0.68 -3.53
CA HIS A 112 10.60 -1.93 -3.19
C HIS A 112 9.60 -3.08 -2.94
N MET A 113 8.49 -2.82 -2.25
CA MET A 113 7.45 -3.82 -2.00
C MET A 113 6.72 -4.23 -3.28
N SER A 114 6.42 -3.28 -4.16
CA SER A 114 5.84 -3.54 -5.49
C SER A 114 6.73 -4.50 -6.30
N VAL A 115 8.03 -4.21 -6.38
CA VAL A 115 8.99 -5.09 -7.07
C VAL A 115 9.04 -6.48 -6.43
N ALA A 116 9.11 -6.56 -5.10
CA ALA A 116 9.17 -7.84 -4.40
C ALA A 116 7.88 -8.67 -4.60
N PHE A 117 6.71 -8.03 -4.58
CA PHE A 117 5.44 -8.72 -4.77
C PHE A 117 5.28 -9.20 -6.20
N GLN A 118 5.65 -8.38 -7.19
CA GLN A 118 5.65 -8.79 -8.59
C GLN A 118 6.62 -9.95 -8.85
N ALA A 119 7.81 -9.94 -8.25
CA ALA A 119 8.75 -11.06 -8.37
C ALA A 119 8.19 -12.36 -7.77
N GLY A 120 7.45 -12.27 -6.65
CA GLY A 120 6.77 -13.42 -6.04
C GLY A 120 5.61 -13.93 -6.88
N LEU A 121 4.76 -13.04 -7.41
CA LEU A 121 3.55 -13.39 -8.17
C LEU A 121 3.85 -13.85 -9.59
N PHE A 122 4.87 -13.27 -10.24
CA PHE A 122 5.23 -13.48 -11.64
C PHE A 122 6.71 -13.84 -11.83
N PRO A 123 7.20 -14.95 -11.25
CA PRO A 123 8.61 -15.31 -11.27
C PRO A 123 9.11 -15.79 -12.63
N LEU A 124 8.21 -16.15 -13.54
CA LEU A 124 8.53 -16.71 -14.86
C LEU A 124 8.04 -15.77 -15.96
N ARG A 125 8.63 -15.90 -17.15
CA ARG A 125 8.16 -15.25 -18.38
C ARG A 125 7.69 -16.28 -19.39
N GLY A 126 6.58 -15.99 -20.06
CA GLY A 126 6.06 -16.81 -21.15
C GLY A 126 6.90 -16.70 -22.43
N PRO A 127 6.61 -17.52 -23.45
CA PRO A 127 7.29 -17.45 -24.76
C PRO A 127 7.16 -16.09 -25.46
N ASP A 128 6.11 -15.33 -25.14
CA ASP A 128 5.85 -13.96 -25.60
C ASP A 128 6.55 -12.88 -24.75
N GLY A 129 7.36 -13.28 -23.78
CA GLY A 129 8.08 -12.40 -22.86
C GLY A 129 7.22 -11.81 -21.74
N ARG A 130 5.91 -12.12 -21.70
CA ARG A 130 5.00 -11.57 -20.68
C ARG A 130 5.20 -12.26 -19.33
N PRO A 131 5.04 -11.54 -18.20
CA PRO A 131 5.10 -12.14 -16.88
C PRO A 131 4.03 -13.23 -16.73
N MET A 132 4.41 -14.40 -16.23
CA MET A 132 3.51 -15.54 -16.00
C MET A 132 3.26 -15.69 -14.51
N ARG A 133 1.97 -15.69 -14.16
CA ARG A 133 1.52 -15.83 -12.79
C ARG A 133 1.73 -17.25 -12.28
N LEU A 134 2.18 -17.40 -11.03
CA LEU A 134 2.17 -18.70 -10.38
C LEU A 134 0.73 -19.17 -10.07
N PRO A 135 0.45 -20.47 -10.24
CA PRO A 135 -0.82 -21.04 -9.79
C PRO A 135 -0.94 -20.95 -8.26
N HIS A 136 -2.16 -20.71 -7.78
CA HIS A 136 -2.50 -20.66 -6.36
C HIS A 136 -2.89 -22.04 -5.84
#